data_AF-A0A8S9TV25-F1
#
_entry.id   AF-A0A8S9TV25-F1
#
_cell.length_a   1.000
_cell.length_b   1.000
_cell.length_c   1.000
_cell.angle_alpha   90.00
_cell.angle_beta   90.00
_cell.angle_gamma   90.00
#
_symmetry.space_group_name_H-M   'P 1'
#
loop_
_entity.id
_entity.type
_entity.pdbx_description
1 polymer ?
#
loop_
_entity_poly.entity_id
_entity_poly.type
_entity_poly.pdbx_seq_one_letter_code
_entity_poly.pdbx_strand_id
1 'polypeptide(L)'
;MLRSRTRKARTFGSAPFVVNVSELDMARSLGLLRQDVPIGMPDCSKSNYGVAYQRRDNIGIETHGSQKAIQERCKELAQTSGFQLFVKSFSSKANDSGNAKYVCKKLNGQQFFDKNTSYDEIECPFAINVNGADGSWKVTRINLLTTTSCVWESQNNL
;
A
#
# COMPACT_ATOMS: atom_id res chain seq x y z
N MET A 1 -21.08 25.10 -4.05
CA MET A 1 -19.67 25.30 -4.45
C MET A 1 -18.92 23.97 -4.33
N LEU A 2 -18.65 23.30 -5.46
CA LEU A 2 -17.86 22.07 -5.48
C LEU A 2 -16.39 22.46 -5.30
N ARG A 3 -15.85 22.37 -4.08
CA ARG A 3 -14.41 22.49 -3.87
C ARG A 3 -13.74 21.30 -4.54
N SER A 4 -13.30 21.47 -5.79
CA SER A 4 -12.31 20.60 -6.41
C SER A 4 -11.07 20.66 -5.52
N ARG A 5 -10.90 19.65 -4.65
CA ARG A 5 -9.63 19.45 -3.96
C ARG A 5 -8.65 19.04 -5.05
N THR A 6 -7.87 20.00 -5.54
CA THR A 6 -6.65 19.72 -6.29
C THR A 6 -5.83 18.79 -5.41
N ARG A 7 -5.79 17.49 -5.73
CA ARG A 7 -4.96 16.55 -4.99
C ARG A 7 -3.52 17.01 -5.23
N LYS A 8 -2.84 17.48 -4.18
CA LYS A 8 -1.38 17.71 -4.20
C LYS A 8 -0.75 16.44 -4.80
N ALA A 9 0.15 16.62 -5.77
CA ALA A 9 0.86 15.50 -6.35
C ALA A 9 1.51 14.70 -5.21
N ARG A 10 1.39 13.37 -5.27
CA ARG A 10 2.00 12.52 -4.24
C ARG A 10 3.51 12.59 -4.41
N THR A 11 4.20 13.13 -3.42
CA THR A 11 5.65 13.08 -3.35
C THR A 11 6.02 11.90 -2.47
N PHE A 12 6.74 10.93 -3.02
CA PHE A 12 7.24 9.76 -2.28
C PHE A 12 8.66 9.97 -1.76
N GLY A 13 9.18 11.19 -1.92
CA GLY A 13 10.57 11.52 -1.67
C GLY A 13 11.45 11.30 -2.89
N SER A 14 12.76 11.54 -2.74
CA SER A 14 13.77 11.34 -3.78
C SER A 14 14.38 9.94 -3.75
N ALA A 15 14.03 9.13 -2.76
CA ALA A 15 14.62 7.80 -2.59
C ALA A 15 14.01 6.80 -3.57
N PRO A 16 14.86 6.04 -4.30
CA PRO A 16 14.38 5.01 -5.20
C PRO A 16 13.76 3.84 -4.41
N PHE A 17 12.64 3.29 -4.88
CA PHE A 17 11.97 2.14 -4.26
C PHE A 17 11.57 1.10 -5.30
N VAL A 18 11.97 -0.16 -5.09
CA VAL A 18 11.62 -1.31 -5.94
C VAL A 18 10.61 -2.19 -5.21
N VAL A 19 9.72 -2.84 -5.96
CA VAL A 19 8.86 -3.89 -5.41
C VAL A 19 9.71 -5.12 -5.13
N ASN A 20 9.77 -5.53 -3.86
CA ASN A 20 10.48 -6.75 -3.47
C ASN A 20 9.68 -7.99 -3.83
N VAL A 21 10.34 -8.98 -4.40
CA VAL A 21 9.75 -10.32 -4.58
C VAL A 21 9.40 -10.95 -3.22
N SER A 22 10.22 -10.74 -2.18
CA SER A 22 9.95 -11.25 -0.83
C SER A 22 8.70 -10.64 -0.20
N GLU A 23 8.51 -9.32 -0.33
CA GLU A 23 7.30 -8.67 0.19
C GLU A 23 6.05 -9.11 -0.59
N LEU A 24 6.17 -9.26 -1.91
CA LEU A 24 5.13 -9.83 -2.75
C LEU A 24 4.75 -11.25 -2.30
N ASP A 25 5.75 -12.11 -2.11
CA ASP A 25 5.53 -13.49 -1.68
C ASP A 25 4.92 -13.56 -0.29
N MET A 26 5.27 -12.62 0.60
CA MET A 26 4.61 -12.50 1.89
C MET A 26 3.19 -11.96 1.83
N ALA A 27 2.91 -10.96 0.99
CA ALA A 27 1.54 -10.50 0.78
C ALA A 27 0.65 -11.65 0.27
N ARG A 28 1.21 -12.54 -0.56
CA ARG A 28 0.55 -13.76 -1.02
C ARG A 28 0.40 -14.80 0.08
N SER A 29 1.46 -15.07 0.85
CA SER A 29 1.41 -16.08 1.93
C SER A 29 0.46 -15.70 3.06
N LEU A 30 0.32 -14.40 3.34
CA LEU A 30 -0.64 -13.86 4.30
C LEU A 30 -2.08 -13.79 3.75
N GLY A 31 -2.29 -14.19 2.50
CA GLY A 31 -3.60 -14.15 1.83
C GLY A 31 -4.11 -12.75 1.52
N LEU A 32 -3.26 -11.73 1.61
CA LEU A 32 -3.61 -10.33 1.34
C LEU A 32 -3.57 -10.00 -0.16
N LEU A 33 -2.93 -10.86 -0.97
CA LEU A 33 -2.84 -10.73 -2.41
C LEU A 33 -2.97 -12.10 -3.11
N ARG A 34 -3.90 -12.25 -4.05
CA ARG A 34 -4.04 -13.45 -4.88
C ARG A 34 -2.96 -13.53 -5.95
N GLN A 35 -2.67 -14.75 -6.41
CA GLN A 35 -1.66 -15.00 -7.44
C GLN A 35 -2.01 -14.42 -8.81
N ASP A 36 -3.31 -14.37 -9.13
CA ASP A 36 -3.85 -13.93 -10.43
C ASP A 36 -3.93 -12.41 -10.59
N VAL A 37 -3.75 -11.65 -9.50
CA VAL A 37 -3.85 -10.19 -9.52
C VAL A 37 -2.53 -9.60 -10.05
N PRO A 38 -2.55 -8.89 -11.19
CA PRO A 38 -1.34 -8.28 -11.73
C PRO A 38 -0.87 -7.11 -10.86
N ILE A 39 0.43 -6.93 -10.78
CA ILE A 39 1.07 -5.77 -10.16
C ILE A 39 1.61 -4.88 -11.26
N GLY A 40 1.41 -3.57 -11.15
CA GLY A 40 2.09 -2.63 -12.02
C GLY A 40 3.59 -2.67 -11.76
N MET A 41 4.35 -3.43 -12.54
CA MET A 41 5.80 -3.62 -12.39
C MET A 41 6.71 -3.00 -13.46
N PRO A 42 6.27 -2.57 -14.67
CA PRO A 42 7.23 -2.35 -15.74
C PRO A 42 8.06 -1.06 -15.61
N ASP A 43 7.61 -0.07 -14.83
CA ASP A 43 8.28 1.23 -14.76
C ASP A 43 8.02 1.93 -13.42
N CYS A 44 9.08 2.15 -12.64
CA CYS A 44 9.04 2.81 -11.34
C CYS A 44 8.69 4.30 -11.38
N SER A 45 8.76 4.93 -12.56
CA SER A 45 8.29 6.30 -12.76
C SER A 45 6.76 6.40 -12.86
N LYS A 46 6.06 5.28 -13.07
CA LYS A 46 4.60 5.27 -13.22
C LYS A 46 3.91 5.28 -11.87
N SER A 47 2.79 5.99 -11.81
CA SER A 47 1.95 6.10 -10.60
C SER A 47 1.28 4.78 -10.16
N ASN A 48 1.29 3.75 -11.01
CA ASN A 48 0.81 2.40 -10.71
C ASN A 48 1.94 1.40 -10.40
N TYR A 49 3.19 1.86 -10.29
CA TYR A 49 4.30 1.00 -9.88
C TYR A 49 4.06 0.40 -8.49
N GLY A 50 4.24 -0.91 -8.34
CA GLY A 50 3.99 -1.66 -7.11
C GLY A 50 2.53 -1.71 -6.66
N VAL A 51 1.59 -1.34 -7.55
CA VAL A 51 0.16 -1.33 -7.22
C VAL A 51 -0.51 -2.60 -7.71
N ALA A 52 -1.14 -3.32 -6.79
CA ALA A 52 -2.15 -4.34 -7.06
C ALA A 52 -3.54 -3.72 -6.85
N TYR A 53 -4.39 -3.75 -7.89
CA TYR A 53 -5.75 -3.20 -7.83
C TYR A 53 -6.63 -3.81 -8.92
N GLN A 54 -7.81 -4.31 -8.55
CA GLN A 54 -8.76 -4.92 -9.48
C GLN A 54 -10.17 -4.33 -9.32
N ARG A 55 -10.37 -3.08 -9.75
CA ARG A 55 -11.70 -2.43 -9.79
C ARG A 55 -12.52 -2.52 -8.49
N ARG A 56 -11.86 -2.45 -7.32
CA ARG A 56 -12.45 -2.60 -5.96
C ARG A 56 -12.95 -4.00 -5.61
N ASP A 57 -12.62 -4.99 -6.43
CA ASP A 57 -12.81 -6.38 -6.06
C ASP A 57 -11.87 -6.79 -4.92
N ASN A 58 -12.13 -7.94 -4.29
CA ASN A 58 -11.20 -8.52 -3.35
C ASN A 58 -9.94 -8.93 -4.12
N ILE A 59 -8.80 -8.35 -3.76
CA ILE A 59 -7.50 -8.76 -4.28
C ILE A 59 -6.80 -9.75 -3.34
N GLY A 60 -7.34 -10.02 -2.15
CA GLY A 60 -6.89 -11.08 -1.25
C GLY A 60 -7.58 -12.41 -1.54
N ILE A 61 -7.11 -13.47 -0.88
CA ILE A 61 -7.66 -14.83 -1.04
C ILE A 61 -9.07 -14.89 -0.43
N GLU A 62 -9.22 -14.36 0.78
CA GLU A 62 -10.46 -14.44 1.56
C GLU A 62 -10.94 -13.08 2.05
N THR A 63 -12.10 -13.08 2.68
CA THR A 63 -12.63 -11.95 3.44
C THR A 63 -12.52 -12.22 4.93
N HIS A 64 -12.46 -11.17 5.75
CA HIS A 64 -12.32 -11.25 7.19
C HIS A 64 -13.58 -10.75 7.89
N GLY A 65 -13.95 -11.36 9.02
CA GLY A 65 -15.19 -11.04 9.74
C GLY A 65 -15.20 -9.71 10.51
N SER A 66 -14.12 -8.91 10.43
CA SER A 66 -14.10 -7.57 11.03
C SER A 66 -12.95 -6.72 10.48
N GLN A 67 -13.07 -5.41 10.67
CA GLN A 67 -11.99 -4.46 10.40
C GLN A 67 -10.73 -4.78 11.22
N LYS A 68 -10.90 -5.25 12.46
CA LYS A 68 -9.77 -5.56 13.34
C LYS A 68 -9.00 -6.77 12.82
N ALA A 69 -9.70 -7.82 12.40
CA ALA A 69 -9.08 -9.04 11.88
C ALA A 69 -8.25 -8.78 10.62
N ILE A 70 -8.79 -8.02 9.65
CA ILE A 70 -8.02 -7.66 8.44
C ILE A 70 -6.86 -6.72 8.76
N GLN A 71 -7.02 -5.82 9.75
CA GLN A 71 -5.95 -4.94 10.20
C GLN A 71 -4.78 -5.72 10.82
N GLU A 72 -5.04 -6.78 11.56
CA GLU A 72 -4.00 -7.65 12.14
C GLU A 72 -3.15 -8.30 11.05
N ARG A 73 -3.78 -8.85 10.00
CA ARG A 73 -3.04 -9.39 8.84
C ARG A 73 -2.23 -8.32 8.12
N CYS A 74 -2.79 -7.13 7.93
CA CYS A 74 -2.07 -6.01 7.35
C CYS A 74 -0.86 -5.56 8.21
N LYS A 75 -0.96 -5.68 9.54
CA LYS A 75 0.13 -5.37 10.47
C LYS A 75 1.27 -6.38 10.34
N GLU A 76 0.96 -7.67 10.20
CA GLU A 76 1.97 -8.70 9.98
C GLU A 76 2.81 -8.41 8.73
N LEU A 77 2.17 -8.05 7.61
CA LEU A 77 2.89 -7.66 6.39
C LEU A 77 3.80 -6.45 6.63
N ALA A 78 3.28 -5.39 7.26
CA ALA A 78 4.06 -4.20 7.56
C ALA A 78 5.29 -4.49 8.46
N GLN A 79 5.11 -5.33 9.47
CA GLN A 79 6.17 -5.71 10.41
C GLN A 79 7.28 -6.47 9.69
N THR A 80 6.96 -7.40 8.80
CA THR A 80 8.00 -8.13 8.07
C THR A 80 8.66 -7.25 6.99
N SER A 81 7.97 -6.23 6.50
CA SER A 81 8.59 -5.17 5.69
C SER A 81 9.40 -4.14 6.52
N GLY A 82 9.53 -4.34 7.84
CA GLY A 82 10.40 -3.55 8.72
C GLY A 82 9.80 -2.25 9.25
N PHE A 83 8.48 -2.06 9.18
CA PHE A 83 7.82 -0.85 9.68
C PHE A 83 6.52 -1.14 10.45
N GLN A 84 6.01 -0.13 11.14
CA GLN A 84 4.71 -0.21 11.82
C GLN A 84 3.59 0.29 10.90
N LEU A 85 2.40 -0.30 11.03
CA LEU A 85 1.22 0.13 10.31
C LEU A 85 0.49 1.27 11.05
N PHE A 86 0.04 2.27 10.31
CA PHE A 86 -0.78 3.39 10.78
C PHE A 86 -2.11 3.47 10.00
N VAL A 87 -3.20 3.78 10.69
CA VAL A 87 -4.52 3.99 10.07
C VAL A 87 -4.60 5.43 9.57
N LYS A 88 -4.41 5.66 8.26
CA LYS A 88 -4.45 7.01 7.65
C LYS A 88 -5.87 7.57 7.56
N SER A 89 -6.84 6.71 7.28
CA SER A 89 -8.25 7.12 7.22
C SER A 89 -9.14 5.93 7.52
N PHE A 90 -10.26 6.21 8.16
CA PHE A 90 -11.28 5.22 8.48
C PHE A 90 -12.66 5.84 8.25
N SER A 91 -13.59 5.03 7.75
CA SER A 91 -15.01 5.34 7.76
C SER A 91 -15.79 4.10 8.17
N SER A 92 -16.76 4.30 9.05
CA SER A 92 -17.76 3.30 9.43
C SER A 92 -19.13 3.68 8.86
N LYS A 93 -19.96 2.66 8.65
CA LYS A 93 -21.37 2.71 8.30
C LYS A 93 -22.09 1.66 9.14
N ALA A 94 -23.42 1.61 9.04
CA ALA A 94 -24.21 0.52 9.63
C ALA A 94 -23.72 -0.87 9.16
N ASN A 95 -24.09 -1.91 9.90
CA ASN A 95 -23.78 -3.32 9.59
C ASN A 95 -22.28 -3.59 9.38
N ASP A 96 -21.42 -3.05 10.25
CA ASP A 96 -19.96 -3.25 10.20
C ASP A 96 -19.33 -2.99 8.81
N SER A 97 -19.94 -2.06 8.08
CA SER A 97 -19.50 -1.66 6.75
C SER A 97 -18.61 -0.44 6.84
N GLY A 98 -17.71 -0.26 5.87
CA GLY A 98 -16.76 0.83 5.98
C GLY A 98 -15.59 0.76 5.00
N ASN A 99 -14.65 1.68 5.18
CA ASN A 99 -13.38 1.67 4.48
C ASN A 99 -12.28 2.01 5.46
N ALA A 100 -11.14 1.37 5.32
CA ALA A 100 -9.93 1.81 6.00
C ALA A 100 -8.77 1.88 5.02
N LYS A 101 -7.89 2.85 5.25
CA LYS A 101 -6.62 2.97 4.57
C LYS A 101 -5.51 2.86 5.61
N TYR A 102 -4.65 1.88 5.40
CA TYR A 102 -3.45 1.69 6.19
C TYR A 102 -2.24 2.14 5.40
N VAL A 103 -1.26 2.74 6.08
CA VAL A 103 0.02 3.21 5.53
C VAL A 103 1.13 2.92 6.52
N CYS A 104 2.40 3.01 6.11
CA CYS A 104 3.49 2.95 7.08
C CYS A 104 3.46 4.14 8.06
N LYS A 105 3.85 3.88 9.30
CA LYS A 105 3.94 4.87 10.38
C LYS A 105 5.25 5.64 10.28
N LYS A 106 5.16 6.97 10.40
CA LYS A 106 6.33 7.85 10.62
C LYS A 106 6.89 7.59 12.01
N LEU A 107 8.19 7.28 12.14
CA LEU A 107 8.88 7.25 13.43
C LEU A 107 9.46 8.63 13.71
N ASN A 108 9.10 9.26 14.83
CA ASN A 108 9.58 10.60 15.20
C ASN A 108 9.39 11.67 14.10
N GLY A 109 8.30 11.57 13.33
CA GLY A 109 8.03 12.45 12.20
C GLY A 109 8.76 12.08 10.90
N GLN A 110 9.74 11.18 10.95
CA GLN A 110 10.53 10.74 9.81
C GLN A 110 9.96 9.50 9.13
N GLN A 111 9.98 9.51 7.79
CA GLN A 111 9.78 8.29 7.00
C GLN A 111 11.12 7.58 6.84
N PHE A 112 11.09 6.25 6.87
CA PHE A 112 12.30 5.41 6.86
C PHE A 112 13.21 5.62 5.64
N PHE A 113 12.68 6.18 4.55
CA PHE A 113 13.32 6.11 3.24
C PHE A 113 13.76 7.46 2.67
N ASP A 114 13.40 8.61 3.25
CA ASP A 114 13.89 9.91 2.74
C ASP A 114 14.18 10.89 3.88
N LYS A 115 15.43 11.36 3.90
CA LYS A 115 15.97 12.32 4.87
C LYS A 115 16.07 13.75 4.32
N ASN A 116 15.90 13.92 3.02
CA ASN A 116 16.18 15.15 2.28
C ASN A 116 14.90 15.92 1.92
N THR A 117 13.77 15.23 1.77
CA THR A 117 12.48 15.88 1.50
C THR A 117 11.78 16.27 2.81
N SER A 118 11.09 17.42 2.82
CA SER A 118 10.35 17.90 3.99
C SER A 118 9.25 16.92 4.42
N TYR A 119 9.12 16.70 5.72
CA TYR A 119 8.18 15.74 6.30
C TYR A 119 6.71 15.98 5.94
N ASP A 120 6.33 17.24 5.72
CA ASP A 120 4.96 17.63 5.34
C ASP A 120 4.64 17.33 3.88
N GLU A 121 5.65 16.94 3.11
CA GLU A 121 5.54 16.74 1.67
C GLU A 121 5.59 15.26 1.27
N ILE A 122 6.20 14.41 2.10
CA ILE A 122 6.34 12.98 1.81
C ILE A 122 5.09 12.19 2.23
N GLU A 123 4.51 11.44 1.30
CA GLU A 123 3.55 10.37 1.57
C GLU A 123 4.24 9.00 1.60
N CYS A 124 3.82 8.13 2.51
CA CYS A 124 4.27 6.74 2.49
C CYS A 124 3.78 6.06 1.21
N PRO A 125 4.67 5.46 0.41
CA PRO A 125 4.25 4.79 -0.81
C PRO A 125 3.57 3.44 -0.51
N PHE A 126 3.86 2.81 0.64
CA PHE A 126 3.19 1.60 1.12
C PHE A 126 1.79 1.97 1.62
N ALA A 127 0.80 1.28 1.09
CA ALA A 127 -0.57 1.48 1.49
C ALA A 127 -1.42 0.25 1.23
N ILE A 128 -2.36 -0.01 2.13
CA ILE A 128 -3.38 -1.04 1.95
C ILE A 128 -4.74 -0.38 2.12
N ASN A 129 -5.62 -0.57 1.13
CA ASN A 129 -7.01 -0.17 1.26
C ASN A 129 -7.87 -1.40 1.50
N VAL A 130 -8.72 -1.32 2.51
CA VAL A 130 -9.71 -2.35 2.82
C VAL A 130 -11.11 -1.77 2.79
N ASN A 131 -12.06 -2.62 2.43
CA ASN A 131 -13.48 -2.28 2.38
C ASN A 131 -14.26 -3.35 3.14
N GLY A 132 -15.18 -2.91 4.00
CA GLY A 132 -16.13 -3.75 4.72
C GLY A 132 -17.54 -3.56 4.18
N ALA A 133 -18.26 -4.66 4.01
CA ALA A 133 -19.69 -4.69 3.70
C ALA A 133 -20.34 -5.83 4.50
N ASP A 134 -21.37 -5.52 5.29
CA ASP A 134 -22.15 -6.48 6.09
C ASP A 134 -21.26 -7.42 6.93
N GLY A 135 -20.30 -6.85 7.67
CA GLY A 135 -19.36 -7.59 8.50
C GLY A 135 -18.23 -8.31 7.75
N SER A 136 -18.26 -8.36 6.42
CA SER A 136 -17.21 -8.97 5.59
C SER A 136 -16.23 -7.93 5.06
N TRP A 137 -14.95 -8.07 5.42
CA TRP A 137 -13.87 -7.13 5.10
C TRP A 137 -12.88 -7.72 4.09
N LYS A 138 -12.56 -6.96 3.05
CA LYS A 138 -11.67 -7.39 1.97
C LYS A 138 -10.58 -6.39 1.67
N VAL A 139 -9.46 -6.88 1.13
CA VAL A 139 -8.41 -6.02 0.57
C VAL A 139 -8.83 -5.60 -0.83
N THR A 140 -8.81 -4.30 -1.11
CA THR A 140 -9.21 -3.77 -2.43
C THR A 140 -8.04 -3.20 -3.22
N ARG A 141 -6.95 -2.85 -2.54
CA ARG A 141 -5.74 -2.30 -3.13
C ARG A 141 -4.56 -2.53 -2.19
N ILE A 142 -3.42 -2.91 -2.75
CA ILE A 142 -2.13 -2.89 -2.08
C ILE A 142 -1.15 -2.08 -2.93
N ASN A 143 -0.37 -1.25 -2.27
CA ASN A 143 0.83 -0.64 -2.78
C ASN A 143 2.02 -1.23 -1.99
N LEU A 144 2.88 -1.99 -2.66
CA LEU A 144 4.06 -2.66 -2.09
C LEU A 144 5.30 -1.76 -2.14
N LEU A 145 6.25 -1.99 -1.22
CA LEU A 145 7.58 -1.37 -1.18
C LEU A 145 8.63 -2.20 -0.41
N THR A 146 9.85 -2.27 -0.97
CA THR A 146 11.05 -2.26 -0.11
C THR A 146 12.17 -1.36 -0.64
N THR A 147 13.03 -0.94 0.28
CA THR A 147 14.22 -0.11 0.05
C THR A 147 15.36 -0.93 -0.53
N THR A 148 15.35 -1.17 -1.84
CA THR A 148 16.57 -1.43 -2.60
C THR A 148 16.45 -0.68 -3.92
N SER A 149 17.52 0.03 -4.27
CA SER A 149 17.66 0.90 -5.44
C SER A 149 16.93 0.42 -6.71
N CYS A 150 16.04 1.25 -7.26
CA CYS A 150 15.65 1.22 -8.68
C CYS A 150 16.85 1.70 -9.51
N VAL A 151 17.74 0.80 -9.92
CA VAL A 151 18.60 1.09 -11.06
C VAL A 151 17.84 0.66 -12.30
N TRP A 152 17.51 1.62 -13.17
CA TRP A 152 17.17 1.30 -14.56
C TRP A 152 18.48 0.90 -15.22
N GLU A 153 18.80 -0.39 -15.26
CA GLU A 153 19.79 -0.86 -16.24
C GLU A 153 19.13 -0.71 -17.61
N SER A 154 19.44 0.41 -18.27
CA SER A 154 19.29 0.52 -19.71
C SER A 154 20.01 -0.69 -20.31
N GLN A 155 19.24 -1.66 -20.84
CA GLN A 155 19.78 -2.65 -21.75
C GLN A 155 20.22 -1.92 -23.02
N ASN A 156 21.40 -1.31 -22.95
CA ASN A 156 22.23 -1.09 -24.13
C ASN A 156 22.86 -2.44 -24.44
N ASN A 157 22.09 -3.30 -25.10
CA ASN A 157 22.68 -4.38 -25.88
C ASN A 157 22.83 -3.88 -27.31
N LEU A 158 24.10 -3.80 -27.70
CA LEU A 158 24.64 -3.64 -29.04
C LEU A 158 23.94 -4.52 -30.08
#